data_AF-A0A382M1B3-F1
#
_entry.id   AF-A0A382M1B3-F1
#
_cell.length_a   1.000
_cell.length_b   1.000
_cell.length_c   1.000
_cell.angle_alpha   90.00
_cell.angle_beta   90.00
_cell.angle_gamma   90.00
#
_symmetry.space_group_name_H-M   'P 1'
#
loop_
_entity.id
_entity.type
_entity.pdbx_description
1 polymer ?
#
loop_
_entity_poly.entity_id
_entity_poly.type
_entity_poly.pdbx_seq_one_letter_code
_entity_poly.pdbx_strand_id
1 'polypeptide(L)'
;VGDNLETVDWQLDEICESMQGNKPDKTDDDPIKIKYTLTDTDKSNGMEFLKLYNRLVLDLVYDKRLKEEQLYISEIESLSWDQQRKEAESYNADNTASTPLLTKLAEARDITIAQMVSKVDTAIENYYEKLAVLLAKKQKIEAELRACSTLLELHVVNAHRFGFYMNEDRITTAGYDPATFVNAKVDL
;
A
#
# COMPACT_ATOMS: atom_id res chain seq x y z
N VAL A 1 -35.43 -22.43 -20.67
CA VAL A 1 -34.07 -22.37 -20.07
C VAL A 1 -34.07 -23.38 -18.95
N GLY A 2 -33.60 -24.59 -19.21
CA GLY A 2 -33.63 -25.69 -18.25
C GLY A 2 -32.47 -26.61 -18.56
N ASP A 3 -31.27 -26.04 -18.53
CA ASP A 3 -30.04 -26.74 -18.87
C ASP A 3 -29.46 -27.43 -17.62
N ASN A 4 -29.24 -28.73 -17.78
CA ASN A 4 -28.10 -29.50 -17.28
C ASN A 4 -27.78 -29.47 -15.77
N LEU A 5 -28.54 -30.23 -14.99
CA LEU A 5 -28.11 -30.70 -13.66
C LEU A 5 -27.93 -32.23 -13.55
N GLU A 6 -28.24 -33.02 -14.59
CA GLU A 6 -28.15 -34.48 -14.54
C GLU A 6 -26.90 -35.07 -15.22
N THR A 7 -26.07 -34.27 -15.88
CA THR A 7 -24.87 -34.74 -16.61
C THR A 7 -23.56 -34.62 -15.83
N VAL A 8 -23.59 -34.12 -14.58
CA VAL A 8 -22.38 -33.88 -13.75
C VAL A 8 -22.21 -34.96 -12.65
N ASP A 9 -23.25 -35.77 -12.40
CA ASP A 9 -23.30 -36.71 -11.27
C ASP A 9 -22.38 -37.93 -11.49
N TRP A 10 -22.35 -38.49 -12.70
CA TRP A 10 -21.52 -39.66 -13.02
C TRP A 10 -20.01 -39.37 -13.00
N GLN A 11 -19.60 -38.13 -13.28
CA GLN A 11 -18.19 -37.71 -13.19
C GLN A 11 -17.77 -37.54 -11.74
N LEU A 12 -18.67 -37.10 -10.86
CA LEU A 12 -18.44 -37.06 -9.42
C LEU A 12 -18.38 -38.47 -8.82
N ASP A 13 -19.22 -39.39 -9.30
CA ASP A 13 -19.21 -40.79 -8.85
C ASP A 13 -17.95 -41.53 -9.30
N GLU A 14 -17.48 -41.34 -10.53
CA GLU A 14 -16.22 -41.94 -11.01
C GLU A 14 -14.98 -41.39 -10.26
N ILE A 15 -15.00 -40.10 -9.92
CA ILE A 15 -13.99 -39.47 -9.05
C ILE A 15 -14.10 -39.99 -7.61
N CYS A 16 -15.31 -40.20 -7.09
CA CYS A 16 -15.52 -40.75 -5.74
C CYS A 16 -15.13 -42.24 -5.64
N GLU A 17 -15.38 -43.04 -6.68
CA GLU A 17 -15.01 -44.46 -6.75
C GLU A 17 -13.50 -44.64 -6.96
N SER A 18 -12.86 -43.80 -7.78
CA SER A 18 -11.40 -43.78 -7.93
C SER A 18 -10.67 -43.32 -6.66
N MET A 19 -11.33 -42.53 -5.80
CA MET A 19 -10.84 -42.21 -4.45
C MET A 19 -11.09 -43.33 -3.42
N GLN A 20 -11.98 -44.29 -3.70
CA GLN A 20 -12.29 -45.43 -2.82
C GLN A 20 -11.51 -46.71 -3.18
N GLY A 21 -10.94 -46.76 -4.39
CA GLY A 21 -10.13 -47.85 -4.93
C GLY A 21 -8.69 -47.92 -4.40
N ASN A 22 -8.45 -47.64 -3.12
CA ASN A 22 -7.32 -48.20 -2.37
C ASN A 22 -7.57 -47.94 -0.89
N LYS A 23 -8.55 -48.64 -0.30
CA LYS A 23 -8.69 -48.66 1.16
C LYS A 23 -7.61 -49.62 1.67
N PRO A 24 -6.48 -49.15 2.22
CA PRO A 24 -5.59 -50.05 2.92
C PRO A 24 -6.41 -50.74 4.00
N ASP A 25 -6.15 -52.04 4.15
CA ASP A 25 -6.63 -52.82 5.28
C ASP A 25 -6.48 -51.98 6.55
N LYS A 26 -7.51 -51.93 7.40
CA LYS A 26 -7.48 -51.11 8.61
C LYS A 26 -6.42 -51.68 9.54
N THR A 27 -5.17 -51.24 9.38
CA THR A 27 -4.25 -51.13 10.50
C THR A 27 -4.78 -50.00 11.37
N ASP A 28 -4.75 -50.21 12.69
CA ASP A 28 -5.04 -49.17 13.69
C ASP A 28 -3.97 -48.06 13.66
N ASP A 29 -3.74 -47.43 12.50
CA ASP A 29 -2.84 -46.31 12.36
C ASP A 29 -3.68 -45.02 12.38
N ASP A 30 -3.78 -44.46 13.59
CA ASP A 30 -4.19 -43.07 13.81
C ASP A 30 -3.54 -42.16 12.76
N PRO A 31 -4.22 -41.10 12.26
CA PRO A 31 -3.65 -40.17 11.30
C PRO A 31 -2.30 -39.66 11.84
N ILE A 32 -1.21 -40.06 11.18
CA ILE A 32 0.14 -39.73 11.59
C ILE A 32 0.27 -38.21 11.57
N LYS A 33 0.26 -37.59 12.76
CA LYS A 33 0.53 -36.16 12.92
C LYS A 33 1.99 -35.90 12.58
N ILE A 34 2.24 -35.53 11.32
CA ILE A 34 3.57 -35.12 10.89
C ILE A 34 3.88 -33.77 11.54
N LYS A 35 4.83 -33.75 12.47
CA LYS A 35 5.32 -32.51 13.09
C LYS A 35 6.26 -31.81 12.11
N TYR A 36 5.76 -30.79 11.42
CA TYR A 36 6.61 -29.93 10.61
C TYR A 36 7.41 -28.98 11.51
N THR A 37 8.74 -29.05 11.42
CA THR A 37 9.62 -28.07 12.07
C THR A 37 10.02 -27.01 11.06
N LEU A 38 9.72 -25.75 11.37
CA LEU A 38 10.05 -24.61 10.52
C LEU A 38 11.56 -24.55 10.29
N THR A 39 11.99 -24.76 9.05
CA THR A 39 13.41 -24.71 8.68
C THR A 39 13.89 -23.25 8.65
N ASP A 40 15.21 -23.04 8.66
CA ASP A 40 15.75 -21.68 8.52
C ASP A 40 15.48 -21.09 7.13
N THR A 41 15.37 -21.94 6.10
CA THR A 41 14.91 -21.55 4.77
C THR A 41 13.47 -21.04 4.80
N ASP A 42 12.56 -21.71 5.51
CA ASP A 42 11.17 -21.25 5.63
C ASP A 42 11.07 -19.89 6.33
N LYS A 43 11.89 -19.67 7.37
CA LYS A 43 11.95 -18.36 8.07
C LYS A 43 12.47 -17.26 7.15
N SER A 44 13.49 -17.56 6.34
CA SER A 44 14.04 -16.63 5.36
C SER A 44 13.00 -16.26 4.29
N ASN A 45 12.35 -17.26 3.70
CA ASN A 45 11.30 -17.07 2.70
C ASN A 45 10.11 -16.30 3.27
N GLY A 46 9.69 -16.63 4.50
CA GLY A 46 8.64 -15.91 5.21
C GLY A 46 8.99 -14.45 5.48
N MET A 47 10.25 -14.16 5.83
CA MET A 47 10.73 -12.79 6.00
C MET A 47 10.69 -12.01 4.69
N GLU A 48 11.15 -12.60 3.59
CA GLU A 48 11.11 -11.96 2.27
C GLU A 48 9.67 -11.68 1.82
N PHE A 49 8.79 -12.67 1.97
CA PHE A 49 7.36 -12.52 1.69
C PHE A 49 6.73 -11.38 2.50
N LEU A 50 6.96 -11.34 3.81
CA LEU A 50 6.40 -10.28 4.67
C LEU A 50 6.94 -8.90 4.31
N LYS A 51 8.22 -8.77 3.96
CA LYS A 51 8.79 -7.49 3.50
C LYS A 51 8.14 -7.02 2.20
N LEU A 52 7.92 -7.92 1.25
CA LEU A 52 7.23 -7.61 -0.02
C LEU A 52 5.78 -7.22 0.22
N TYR A 53 5.06 -7.98 1.05
CA TYR A 53 3.68 -7.70 1.41
C TYR A 53 3.54 -6.34 2.08
N ASN A 54 4.38 -6.03 3.08
CA ASN A 54 4.36 -4.76 3.78
C ASN A 54 4.65 -3.58 2.85
N ARG A 55 5.58 -3.76 1.91
CA ARG A 55 5.87 -2.75 0.89
C ARG A 55 4.66 -2.48 0.00
N LEU A 56 3.96 -3.53 -0.44
CA LEU A 56 2.73 -3.39 -1.21
C LEU A 56 1.64 -2.65 -0.41
N VAL A 57 1.44 -2.99 0.85
CA VAL A 57 0.49 -2.29 1.73
C VAL A 57 0.87 -0.82 1.88
N LEU A 58 2.16 -0.53 2.04
CA LEU A 58 2.68 0.83 2.13
C LEU A 58 2.39 1.63 0.85
N ASP A 59 2.67 1.07 -0.32
CA ASP A 59 2.37 1.68 -1.62
C ASP A 59 0.87 2.00 -1.74
N LEU A 60 0.01 1.02 -1.46
CA LEU A 60 -1.44 1.18 -1.52
C LEU A 60 -1.97 2.28 -0.59
N VAL A 61 -1.49 2.34 0.65
CA VAL A 61 -1.95 3.33 1.64
C VAL A 61 -1.50 4.74 1.26
N TYR A 62 -0.24 4.92 0.86
CA TYR A 62 0.26 6.25 0.50
C TYR A 62 -0.29 6.75 -0.84
N ASP A 63 -0.48 5.86 -1.82
CA ASP A 63 -1.14 6.21 -3.09
C ASP A 63 -2.61 6.58 -2.85
N LYS A 64 -3.30 5.87 -1.96
CA LYS A 64 -4.67 6.21 -1.56
C LYS A 64 -4.72 7.58 -0.90
N ARG A 65 -3.82 7.89 0.04
CA ARG A 65 -3.75 9.21 0.70
C ARG A 65 -3.51 10.33 -0.31
N LEU A 66 -2.61 10.13 -1.27
CA LEU A 66 -2.37 11.11 -2.33
C LEU A 66 -3.63 11.33 -3.19
N LYS A 67 -4.36 10.26 -3.51
CA LYS A 67 -5.64 10.35 -4.25
C LYS A 67 -6.73 11.04 -3.42
N GLU A 68 -6.80 10.76 -2.12
CA GLU A 68 -7.74 11.41 -1.18
C GLU A 68 -7.56 12.93 -1.16
N GLU A 69 -6.31 13.41 -1.19
CA GLU A 69 -5.99 14.84 -1.34
C GLU A 69 -6.45 15.43 -2.68
N GLN A 70 -6.62 14.61 -3.72
CA GLN A 70 -7.02 15.01 -5.07
C GLN A 70 -8.51 14.80 -5.39
N LEU A 71 -9.31 14.28 -4.46
CA LEU A 71 -10.71 13.89 -4.72
C LEU A 71 -11.61 15.02 -5.24
N TYR A 72 -11.30 16.26 -4.92
CA TYR A 72 -12.09 17.43 -5.30
C TYR A 72 -11.62 18.09 -6.60
N ILE A 73 -10.66 17.48 -7.30
CA ILE A 73 -9.99 18.06 -8.45
C ILE A 73 -10.53 17.35 -9.69
N SER A 74 -11.08 18.14 -10.62
CA SER A 74 -11.59 17.60 -11.87
C SER A 74 -10.44 17.18 -12.78
N GLU A 75 -10.72 16.26 -13.71
CA GLU A 75 -9.73 15.77 -14.67
C GLU A 75 -9.14 16.91 -15.52
N ILE A 76 -9.98 17.84 -15.99
CA ILE A 76 -9.53 19.01 -16.76
C ILE A 76 -8.58 19.90 -15.95
N GLU A 77 -8.85 20.09 -14.66
CA GLU A 77 -8.00 20.88 -13.78
C GLU A 77 -6.64 20.19 -13.61
N SER A 78 -6.64 18.89 -13.30
CA SER A 78 -5.40 18.11 -13.16
C SER A 78 -4.54 18.09 -14.42
N LEU A 79 -5.15 17.99 -15.61
CA LEU A 79 -4.42 18.01 -16.88
C LEU A 79 -3.81 19.39 -17.18
N SER A 80 -4.40 20.46 -16.65
CA SER A 80 -3.93 21.83 -16.88
C SER A 80 -2.73 22.23 -16.02
N TRP A 81 -2.49 21.56 -14.89
CA TRP A 81 -1.49 21.97 -13.89
C TRP A 81 -0.07 22.05 -14.41
N ASP A 82 0.33 21.11 -15.27
CA ASP A 82 1.68 21.14 -15.86
C ASP A 82 1.90 22.38 -16.71
N GLN A 83 0.89 22.78 -17.47
CA GLN A 83 0.93 23.99 -18.29
C GLN A 83 0.84 25.25 -17.43
N GLN A 84 -0.03 25.28 -16.41
CA GLN A 84 -0.10 26.40 -15.47
C GLN A 84 1.25 26.65 -14.79
N ARG A 85 1.94 25.58 -14.35
CA ARG A 85 3.28 25.65 -13.75
C ARG A 85 4.32 26.22 -14.72
N LYS A 86 4.39 25.69 -15.94
CA LYS A 86 5.33 26.16 -16.97
C LYS A 86 5.13 27.64 -17.32
N GLU A 87 3.88 28.07 -17.45
CA GLU A 87 3.56 29.47 -17.73
C GLU A 87 3.88 30.38 -16.55
N ALA A 88 3.65 29.94 -15.31
CA ALA A 88 4.02 30.68 -14.10
C ALA A 88 5.55 30.82 -13.97
N GLU A 89 6.30 29.73 -14.17
CA GLU A 89 7.77 29.75 -14.20
C GLU A 89 8.31 30.70 -15.28
N SER A 90 7.71 30.68 -16.48
CA SER A 90 8.09 31.57 -17.59
C SER A 90 7.81 33.04 -17.25
N TYR A 91 6.65 33.34 -16.67
CA TYR A 91 6.28 34.70 -16.26
C TYR A 91 7.17 35.23 -15.14
N ASN A 92 7.53 34.38 -14.19
CA ASN A 92 8.43 34.73 -13.08
C ASN A 92 9.85 35.03 -13.58
N ALA A 93 10.29 34.37 -14.66
CA ALA A 93 11.57 34.66 -15.32
C ALA A 93 11.51 35.91 -16.21
N ASP A 94 10.41 36.12 -16.93
CA ASP A 94 10.16 37.25 -17.81
C ASP A 94 8.67 37.60 -17.81
N ASN A 95 8.32 38.77 -17.26
CA ASN A 95 6.93 39.20 -17.13
C ASN A 95 6.25 39.53 -18.48
N THR A 96 6.99 39.46 -19.59
CA THR A 96 6.48 39.59 -20.96
C THR A 96 6.28 38.24 -21.66
N ALA A 97 6.58 37.13 -20.98
CA ALA A 97 6.43 35.79 -21.53
C ALA A 97 4.97 35.47 -21.91
N SER A 98 4.81 34.67 -22.97
CA SER A 98 3.51 34.21 -23.43
C SER A 98 2.87 33.26 -22.42
N THR A 99 1.72 33.65 -21.86
CA THR A 99 0.97 32.89 -20.85
C THR A 99 -0.51 32.73 -21.24
N PRO A 100 -0.81 32.05 -22.36
CA PRO A 100 -2.16 32.00 -22.91
C PRO A 100 -3.18 31.34 -21.97
N LEU A 101 -2.80 30.29 -21.25
CA LEU A 101 -3.69 29.62 -20.30
C LEU A 101 -3.94 30.51 -19.08
N LEU A 102 -2.87 31.05 -18.47
CA LEU A 102 -3.02 31.91 -17.29
C LEU A 102 -3.75 33.21 -17.62
N THR A 103 -3.58 33.75 -18.82
CA THR A 103 -4.33 34.92 -19.29
C THR A 103 -5.84 34.62 -19.32
N LYS A 104 -6.24 33.49 -19.91
CA LYS A 104 -7.67 33.10 -19.94
C LYS A 104 -8.25 32.86 -18.55
N LEU A 105 -7.47 32.26 -17.65
CA LEU A 105 -7.89 32.03 -16.26
C LEU A 105 -7.96 33.32 -15.45
N ALA A 106 -7.07 34.28 -15.70
CA ALA A 106 -7.07 35.59 -15.06
C ALA A 106 -8.27 36.44 -15.54
N GLU A 107 -8.53 36.47 -16.85
CA GLU A 107 -9.71 37.11 -17.45
C GLU A 107 -11.01 36.55 -16.86
N ALA A 108 -11.15 35.23 -16.76
CA ALA A 108 -12.36 34.59 -16.22
C ALA A 108 -12.60 34.88 -14.72
N ARG A 109 -11.57 35.35 -14.00
CA ARG A 109 -11.60 35.63 -12.56
C ARG A 109 -11.53 37.12 -12.23
N ASP A 110 -11.50 37.99 -13.24
CA ASP A 110 -11.32 39.44 -13.10
C ASP A 110 -10.10 39.83 -12.24
N ILE A 111 -8.97 39.13 -12.44
CA ILE A 111 -7.68 39.40 -11.75
C ILE A 111 -6.55 39.67 -12.75
N THR A 112 -5.42 40.19 -12.26
CA THR A 112 -4.23 40.36 -13.09
C THR A 112 -3.50 39.04 -13.31
N ILE A 113 -2.71 38.95 -14.39
CA ILE A 113 -1.84 37.78 -14.66
C ILE A 113 -0.88 37.54 -13.48
N ALA A 114 -0.29 38.61 -12.93
CA ALA A 114 0.59 38.51 -11.76
C ALA A 114 -0.12 37.91 -10.53
N GLN A 115 -1.38 38.29 -10.28
CA GLN A 115 -2.19 37.69 -9.20
C GLN A 115 -2.51 36.22 -9.48
N MET A 116 -2.76 35.87 -10.75
CA MET A 116 -2.99 34.48 -11.15
C MET A 116 -1.73 33.62 -10.97
N VAL A 117 -0.56 34.12 -11.39
CA VAL A 117 0.74 33.47 -11.20
C VAL A 117 1.02 33.22 -9.72
N SER A 118 0.85 34.24 -8.87
CA SER A 118 1.02 34.08 -7.42
C SER A 118 0.12 32.99 -6.83
N LYS A 119 -1.13 32.87 -7.30
CA LYS A 119 -2.04 31.80 -6.87
C LYS A 119 -1.58 30.42 -7.34
N VAL A 120 -1.05 30.32 -8.57
CA VAL A 120 -0.49 29.08 -9.11
C VAL A 120 0.75 28.66 -8.31
N ASP A 121 1.65 29.59 -8.01
CA ASP A 121 2.85 29.33 -7.20
C ASP A 121 2.49 28.83 -5.80
N THR A 122 1.55 29.48 -5.11
CA THR A 122 1.05 29.01 -3.81
C THR A 122 0.41 27.61 -3.91
N ALA A 123 -0.32 27.31 -4.98
CA ALA A 123 -0.91 25.98 -5.18
C ALA A 123 0.17 24.90 -5.41
N ILE A 124 1.21 25.23 -6.18
CA ILE A 124 2.38 24.37 -6.43
C ILE A 124 3.12 24.08 -5.13
N GLU A 125 3.42 25.10 -4.34
CA GLU A 125 4.11 24.97 -3.04
C GLU A 125 3.33 24.05 -2.10
N ASN A 126 2.02 24.31 -1.92
CA ASN A 126 1.15 23.49 -1.06
C ASN A 126 1.10 22.03 -1.53
N TYR A 127 1.04 21.78 -2.84
CA TYR A 127 1.02 20.43 -3.38
C TYR A 127 2.35 19.70 -3.12
N TYR A 128 3.48 20.34 -3.43
CA TYR A 128 4.79 19.72 -3.23
C TYR A 128 5.15 19.54 -1.76
N GLU A 129 4.71 20.43 -0.87
CA GLU A 129 4.88 20.24 0.57
C GLU A 129 4.16 18.97 1.06
N LYS A 130 2.89 18.80 0.69
CA LYS A 130 2.11 17.60 1.03
C LYS A 130 2.73 16.32 0.44
N LEU A 131 3.11 16.37 -0.84
CA LEU A 131 3.75 15.26 -1.53
C LEU A 131 5.07 14.87 -0.84
N ALA A 132 5.89 15.86 -0.47
CA ALA A 132 7.15 15.65 0.23
C ALA A 132 6.93 15.00 1.60
N VAL A 133 5.93 15.46 2.37
CA VAL A 133 5.58 14.88 3.68
C VAL A 133 5.15 13.41 3.52
N LEU A 134 4.27 13.11 2.56
CA LEU A 134 3.83 11.73 2.30
C LEU A 134 4.99 10.84 1.88
N LEU A 135 5.82 11.31 0.93
CA LEU A 135 6.97 10.57 0.45
C LEU A 135 8.01 10.32 1.54
N ALA A 136 8.30 11.32 2.38
CA ALA A 136 9.26 11.19 3.48
C ALA A 136 8.79 10.15 4.51
N LYS A 137 7.50 10.16 4.88
CA LYS A 137 6.95 9.16 5.81
C LYS A 137 7.00 7.75 5.21
N LYS A 138 6.64 7.60 3.93
CA LYS A 138 6.76 6.32 3.20
C LYS A 138 8.21 5.80 3.22
N GLN A 139 9.17 6.62 2.82
CA GLN A 139 10.58 6.24 2.76
C GLN A 139 11.15 5.87 4.14
N LYS A 140 10.71 6.54 5.21
CA LYS A 140 11.09 6.18 6.58
C LYS A 140 10.69 4.74 6.92
N ILE A 141 9.46 4.35 6.59
CA ILE A 141 8.94 3.00 6.88
C ILE A 141 9.62 1.97 5.97
N GLU A 142 9.88 2.29 4.70
CA GLU A 142 10.67 1.42 3.82
C GLU A 142 12.09 1.18 4.36
N ALA A 143 12.71 2.19 4.96
CA ALA A 143 14.02 2.07 5.59
C ALA A 143 13.98 1.16 6.84
N GLU A 144 12.95 1.30 7.68
CA GLU A 144 12.71 0.42 8.84
C GLU A 144 12.54 -1.05 8.41
N LEU A 145 11.74 -1.30 7.38
CA LEU A 145 11.55 -2.65 6.81
C LEU A 145 12.84 -3.22 6.23
N ARG A 146 13.65 -2.38 5.57
CA ARG A 146 14.93 -2.80 4.98
C ARG A 146 15.96 -3.14 6.07
N ALA A 147 15.97 -2.39 7.17
CA ALA A 147 16.90 -2.58 8.27
C ALA A 147 16.64 -3.86 9.07
N CYS A 148 15.42 -4.41 9.03
CA CYS A 148 15.09 -5.66 9.72
C CYS A 148 15.94 -6.82 9.20
N SER A 149 16.71 -7.44 10.09
CA SER A 149 17.56 -8.60 9.84
C SER A 149 16.97 -9.91 10.38
N THR A 150 16.03 -9.81 11.32
CA THR A 150 15.35 -10.95 11.94
C THR A 150 13.83 -10.88 11.79
N LEU A 151 13.17 -12.03 11.88
CA LEU A 151 11.71 -12.09 11.82
C LEU A 151 11.06 -11.40 13.03
N LEU A 152 11.76 -11.39 14.18
CA LEU A 152 11.29 -10.72 15.39
C LEU A 152 11.28 -9.20 15.22
N GLU A 153 12.34 -8.62 14.66
CA GLU A 153 12.40 -7.18 14.32
C GLU A 153 11.27 -6.80 13.34
N LEU A 154 11.03 -7.64 12.33
CA LEU A 154 9.96 -7.41 11.37
C LEU A 154 8.56 -7.45 12.03
N HIS A 155 8.34 -8.36 12.98
CA HIS A 155 7.09 -8.39 13.75
C HIS A 155 6.87 -7.14 14.60
N VAL A 156 7.94 -6.57 15.18
CA VAL A 156 7.85 -5.30 15.90
C VAL A 156 7.45 -4.16 14.96
N VAL A 157 8.08 -4.06 13.79
CA VAL A 157 7.68 -3.06 12.77
C VAL A 157 6.22 -3.27 12.34
N ASN A 158 5.80 -4.51 12.14
CA ASN A 158 4.42 -4.86 11.81
C ASN A 158 3.41 -4.42 12.86
N ALA A 159 3.75 -4.58 14.13
CA ALA A 159 2.90 -4.15 15.22
C ALA A 159 2.81 -2.63 15.33
N HIS A 160 3.95 -1.94 15.21
CA HIS A 160 4.01 -0.48 15.34
C HIS A 160 3.46 0.27 14.12
N ARG A 161 3.55 -0.28 12.91
CA ARG A 161 3.22 0.42 11.65
C ARG A 161 1.95 -0.08 10.99
N PHE A 162 1.81 -1.40 10.93
CA PHE A 162 0.74 -2.05 10.16
C PHE A 162 -0.38 -2.58 11.05
N GLY A 163 -0.27 -2.41 12.36
CA GLY A 163 -1.27 -2.79 13.34
C GLY A 163 -1.52 -4.28 13.47
N PHE A 164 -0.51 -5.09 13.15
CA PHE A 164 -0.54 -6.51 13.46
C PHE A 164 -0.42 -6.70 14.97
N TYR A 165 -1.23 -7.59 15.53
CA TYR A 165 -1.13 -7.91 16.95
C TYR A 165 0.14 -8.73 17.24
N MET A 166 0.92 -8.28 18.23
CA MET A 166 2.02 -9.04 18.83
C MET A 166 1.66 -9.43 20.27
N ASN A 167 1.86 -10.69 20.65
CA ASN A 167 1.57 -11.17 22.00
C ASN A 167 2.71 -10.85 22.99
N GLU A 168 2.38 -10.83 24.28
CA GLU A 168 3.28 -10.41 25.37
C GLU A 168 4.61 -11.17 25.41
N ASP A 169 4.60 -12.48 25.16
CA ASP A 169 5.83 -13.30 25.12
C ASP A 169 6.78 -12.82 24.03
N ARG A 170 6.25 -12.50 22.85
CA ARG A 170 7.04 -12.03 21.71
C ARG A 170 7.54 -10.62 21.95
N ILE A 171 6.72 -9.76 22.53
CA ILE A 171 7.10 -8.39 22.92
C ILE A 171 8.28 -8.43 23.90
N THR A 172 8.18 -9.26 24.94
CA THR A 172 9.23 -9.45 25.93
C THR A 172 10.50 -10.04 25.30
N THR A 173 10.35 -11.03 24.40
CA THR A 173 11.48 -11.61 23.66
C THR A 173 12.18 -10.58 22.77
N ALA A 174 11.44 -9.61 22.23
CA ALA A 174 11.97 -8.52 21.44
C ALA A 174 12.61 -7.40 22.30
N GLY A 175 12.56 -7.51 23.63
CA GLY A 175 13.15 -6.55 24.56
C GLY A 175 12.27 -5.35 24.88
N TYR A 176 10.96 -5.43 24.62
CA TYR A 176 9.99 -4.38 24.92
C TYR A 176 9.15 -4.73 26.14
N ASP A 177 8.63 -3.71 26.83
CA ASP A 177 7.68 -3.88 27.93
C ASP A 177 6.25 -4.00 27.39
N PRO A 178 5.54 -5.13 27.59
CA PRO A 178 4.16 -5.32 27.16
C PRO A 178 3.19 -4.24 27.63
N ALA A 179 3.42 -3.62 28.79
CA ALA A 179 2.56 -2.57 29.32
C ALA A 179 2.64 -1.26 28.53
N THR A 180 3.74 -1.03 27.81
CA THR A 180 3.98 0.20 27.02
C THR A 180 4.02 -0.05 25.51
N PHE A 181 4.01 -1.31 25.09
CA PHE A 181 4.06 -1.69 23.69
C PHE A 181 2.72 -1.39 22.99
N VAL A 182 2.78 -0.54 21.97
CA VAL A 182 1.58 -0.11 21.23
C VAL A 182 1.45 -0.93 19.96
N ASN A 183 0.47 -1.84 19.94
CA ASN A 183 -0.05 -2.36 18.67
C ASN A 183 -0.83 -1.22 18.01
N ALA A 184 -0.27 -0.60 16.98
CA ALA A 184 -0.90 0.53 16.31
C ALA A 184 -2.23 0.12 15.64
N LYS A 185 -3.17 1.04 15.49
CA LYS A 185 -4.30 0.83 14.55
C LYS A 185 -3.84 1.26 13.17
N VAL A 186 -3.18 0.36 12.42
CA VAL A 186 -2.57 0.64 11.09
C VAL A 186 -2.06 2.08 11.02
N ASP A 187 -1.07 2.39 11.86
CA ASP A 187 -0.49 3.74 11.93
C ASP A 187 0.72 3.81 11.00
N LEU A 188 0.43 3.89 9.70
CA LEU A 188 1.41 4.26 8.67
C LEU A 188 1.60 5.77 8.62
#